data_AF-A0A6G5R3X0-F1
#
_entry.id   AF-A0A6G5R3X0-F1
#
_cell.length_a   1.000
_cell.length_b   1.000
_cell.length_c   1.000
_cell.angle_alpha   90.00
_cell.angle_beta   90.00
_cell.angle_gamma   90.00
#
_symmetry.space_group_name_H-M   'P 1'
#
loop_
_entity.id
_entity.type
_entity.pdbx_description
1 polymer ?
#
loop_
_entity_poly.entity_id
_entity_poly.type
_entity_poly.pdbx_seq_one_letter_code
_entity_poly.pdbx_strand_id
1 'polypeptide(L)'
;MNSLFSQPTQVEILNFQTFTNEYVANRYGISEATIRSHKKLHADELVENIHFITETNKFGTNEIKWTLRGIIKLGMFIRSPQAKSFRLWAEQELEKSILAELKTAKETKERNLRLIDENNALNLELINKTKRHKREIATYKGKLTMAKNQLRAYEFKATTFPETEKLQQELKNAKASAHNYKLDMEFYMRKYRELKKQNEELESKSVKALDAIQRQMEHIFTAIGAVKSFINDGDEYFMKEKGLLKG
;
A
#
# COMPACT_ATOMS: atom_id res chain seq x y z
N MET A 1 17.82 -21.15 -38.45
CA MET A 1 18.91 -22.11 -38.17
C MET A 1 20.21 -21.38 -38.39
N ASN A 2 20.80 -20.83 -37.33
CA ASN A 2 22.08 -20.13 -37.44
C ASN A 2 23.20 -21.16 -37.33
N SER A 3 24.07 -21.18 -38.33
CA SER A 3 25.19 -22.11 -38.45
C SER A 3 26.08 -22.08 -37.20
N LEU A 4 26.05 -23.17 -36.43
CA LEU A 4 26.87 -23.40 -35.23
C LEU A 4 28.33 -23.78 -35.55
N PHE A 5 28.74 -23.66 -36.81
CA PHE A 5 30.09 -23.99 -37.26
C PHE A 5 30.62 -22.83 -38.11
N SER A 6 30.92 -21.71 -37.47
CA SER A 6 31.72 -20.65 -38.06
C SER A 6 32.98 -20.45 -37.22
N GLN A 7 34.10 -20.55 -37.93
CA GLN A 7 35.50 -20.50 -37.50
C GLN A 7 36.02 -21.82 -36.90
N PRO A 8 37.11 -22.42 -37.46
CA PRO A 8 37.98 -23.17 -36.58
C PRO A 8 38.37 -22.18 -35.49
N THR A 9 38.03 -22.47 -34.23
CA THR A 9 38.70 -21.83 -33.10
C THR A 9 40.18 -21.96 -33.39
N GLN A 10 40.78 -20.88 -33.88
CA GLN A 10 42.21 -20.66 -33.77
C GLN A 10 42.38 -20.74 -32.27
N VAL A 11 42.75 -21.92 -31.80
CA VAL A 11 43.06 -22.13 -30.40
C VAL A 11 44.14 -21.09 -30.19
N GLU A 12 43.85 -20.06 -29.39
CA GLU A 12 44.81 -19.03 -28.98
C GLU A 12 45.84 -19.71 -28.07
N ILE A 13 46.53 -20.72 -28.59
CA ILE A 13 47.79 -21.22 -28.04
C ILE A 13 48.87 -20.25 -28.52
N LEU A 14 48.65 -18.95 -28.28
CA LEU A 14 49.46 -17.84 -28.78
C LEU A 14 50.48 -17.36 -27.75
N ASN A 15 50.47 -17.93 -26.54
CA ASN A 15 51.46 -17.64 -25.51
C ASN A 15 52.49 -18.76 -25.37
N PHE A 16 52.88 -19.41 -26.48
CA PHE A 16 54.09 -20.20 -26.43
C PHE A 16 55.29 -19.29 -26.25
N GLN A 17 56.19 -19.67 -25.35
CA GLN A 17 57.52 -19.09 -25.28
C GLN A 17 58.13 -19.09 -26.68
N THR A 18 58.53 -17.90 -27.14
CA THR A 18 59.20 -17.74 -28.43
C THR A 18 60.71 -17.59 -28.22
N PHE A 19 61.48 -18.08 -29.18
CA PHE A 19 62.95 -18.15 -29.09
C PHE A 19 63.59 -17.37 -30.23
N THR A 20 64.66 -16.63 -29.93
CA THR A 20 65.38 -15.86 -30.95
C THR A 20 66.09 -16.78 -31.95
N ASN A 21 66.32 -16.27 -33.15
CA ASN A 21 67.07 -17.00 -34.18
C ASN A 21 68.47 -17.42 -33.69
N GLU A 22 69.15 -16.56 -32.94
CA GLU A 22 70.45 -16.81 -32.31
C GLU A 22 70.40 -18.00 -31.32
N TYR A 23 69.40 -18.00 -30.42
CA TYR A 23 69.24 -19.06 -29.42
C TYR A 23 69.04 -20.43 -30.09
N VAL A 24 68.16 -20.46 -31.11
CA VAL A 24 67.86 -21.67 -31.87
C VAL A 24 69.10 -22.17 -32.62
N ALA A 25 69.89 -21.25 -33.22
CA ALA A 25 71.13 -21.58 -33.93
C ALA A 25 72.14 -22.26 -33.01
N ASN A 26 72.38 -21.65 -31.84
CA ASN A 26 73.32 -22.13 -30.84
C ASN A 26 72.94 -23.55 -30.38
N ARG A 27 71.66 -23.78 -30.07
CA ARG A 27 71.18 -25.08 -29.57
C ARG A 27 71.17 -26.18 -30.63
N TYR A 28 71.07 -25.83 -31.91
CA TYR A 28 71.23 -26.76 -33.02
C TYR A 28 72.70 -27.01 -33.41
N GLY A 29 73.63 -26.17 -32.94
CA GLY A 29 75.03 -26.19 -33.34
C GLY A 29 75.27 -25.74 -34.77
N ILE A 30 74.46 -24.82 -35.27
CA ILE A 30 74.54 -24.31 -36.64
C ILE A 30 74.58 -22.79 -36.66
N SER A 31 74.89 -22.21 -37.81
CA SER A 31 74.84 -20.75 -37.97
C SER A 31 73.40 -20.26 -38.10
N GLU A 32 73.16 -19.01 -37.70
CA GLU A 32 71.88 -18.34 -37.96
C GLU A 32 71.52 -18.25 -39.45
N ALA A 33 72.52 -18.17 -40.33
CA ALA A 33 72.33 -18.16 -41.77
C ALA A 33 71.78 -19.50 -42.27
N THR A 34 72.18 -20.61 -41.64
CA THR A 34 71.67 -21.95 -41.93
C THR A 34 70.19 -22.05 -41.57
N ILE A 35 69.75 -21.49 -40.43
CA ILE A 35 68.33 -21.43 -40.07
C ILE A 35 67.53 -20.60 -41.08
N ARG A 36 68.02 -19.41 -41.45
CA ARG A 36 67.36 -18.58 -42.48
C ARG A 36 67.24 -19.32 -43.81
N SER A 37 68.25 -20.10 -44.17
CA SER A 37 68.23 -20.94 -45.38
C SER A 37 67.17 -22.03 -45.28
N HIS A 38 67.08 -22.76 -44.16
CA HIS A 38 66.01 -23.75 -43.94
C HIS A 38 64.62 -23.12 -43.97
N LYS A 39 64.43 -21.94 -43.37
CA LYS A 39 63.16 -21.20 -43.45
C LYS A 39 62.75 -20.90 -44.90
N LYS A 40 63.71 -20.54 -45.74
CA LYS A 40 63.47 -20.24 -47.17
C LYS A 40 63.23 -21.51 -47.99
N LEU A 41 64.03 -22.55 -47.77
CA LEU A 41 63.98 -23.80 -48.52
C LEU A 41 62.75 -24.65 -48.19
N HIS A 42 62.24 -24.54 -46.96
CA HIS A 42 61.07 -25.28 -46.47
C HIS A 42 59.91 -24.33 -46.17
N ALA A 43 59.73 -23.29 -47.00
CA ALA A 43 58.67 -22.29 -46.83
C ALA A 43 57.26 -22.88 -47.02
N ASP A 44 57.15 -24.01 -47.70
CA ASP A 44 55.94 -24.83 -47.84
C ASP A 44 55.53 -25.53 -46.53
N GLU A 45 56.51 -25.87 -45.69
CA GLU A 45 56.27 -26.54 -44.40
C GLU A 45 56.29 -25.59 -43.19
N LEU A 46 56.99 -24.46 -43.30
CA LEU A 46 57.19 -23.48 -42.23
C LEU A 46 56.23 -22.30 -42.40
N VAL A 47 55.09 -22.41 -41.72
CA VAL A 47 54.03 -21.40 -41.70
C VAL A 47 54.23 -20.36 -40.58
N GLU A 48 54.12 -19.08 -40.93
CA GLU A 48 54.11 -17.94 -40.00
C GLU A 48 52.89 -18.00 -39.04
N ASN A 49 53.04 -17.50 -37.82
CA ASN A 49 52.08 -17.60 -36.70
C ASN A 49 51.83 -19.03 -36.18
N ILE A 50 52.46 -20.04 -36.78
CA ILE A 50 52.43 -21.44 -36.30
C ILE A 50 53.82 -21.87 -35.84
N HIS A 51 54.81 -21.74 -36.73
CA HIS A 51 56.17 -22.19 -36.50
C HIS A 51 57.11 -21.04 -36.10
N PHE A 52 56.86 -19.85 -36.62
CA PHE A 52 57.61 -18.64 -36.27
C PHE A 52 56.71 -17.43 -36.35
N ILE A 53 57.13 -16.34 -35.71
CA ILE A 53 56.51 -15.02 -35.74
C ILE A 53 57.58 -14.04 -36.26
N THR A 54 57.21 -13.16 -37.18
CA THR A 54 58.05 -12.05 -37.60
C THR A 54 57.62 -10.80 -36.85
N GLU A 55 58.56 -10.16 -36.15
CA GLU A 55 58.34 -8.89 -35.45
C GLU A 55 59.36 -7.86 -35.91
N THR A 56 58.94 -6.61 -36.08
CA THR A 56 59.86 -5.51 -36.38
C THR A 56 60.47 -4.99 -35.08
N ASN A 57 61.80 -5.00 -34.99
CA ASN A 57 62.50 -4.50 -33.82
C ASN A 57 62.50 -2.96 -33.78
N LYS A 58 63.03 -2.38 -32.68
CA LYS A 58 63.11 -0.93 -32.48
C LYS A 58 63.90 -0.18 -33.57
N PHE A 59 64.68 -0.91 -34.37
CA PHE A 59 65.52 -0.37 -35.45
C PHE A 59 64.90 -0.59 -36.84
N GLY A 60 63.65 -1.05 -36.93
CA GLY A 60 62.97 -1.28 -38.21
C GLY A 60 63.39 -2.59 -38.90
N THR A 61 64.18 -3.43 -38.24
CA THR A 61 64.65 -4.71 -38.79
C THR A 61 63.69 -5.82 -38.38
N ASN A 62 63.35 -6.69 -39.34
CA ASN A 62 62.51 -7.85 -39.08
C ASN A 62 63.30 -8.93 -38.33
N GLU A 63 62.86 -9.25 -37.12
CA GLU A 63 63.35 -10.36 -36.30
C GLU A 63 62.39 -11.54 -36.38
N ILE A 64 62.96 -12.74 -36.46
CA ILE A 64 62.20 -13.99 -36.48
C ILE A 64 62.31 -14.60 -35.08
N LYS A 65 61.16 -14.90 -34.50
CA LYS A 65 61.05 -15.66 -33.27
C LYS A 65 60.40 -17.01 -33.53
N TRP A 66 61.01 -18.07 -33.05
CA TRP A 66 60.58 -19.45 -33.28
C TRP A 66 59.68 -19.94 -32.15
N THR A 67 58.61 -20.66 -32.48
CA THR A 67 57.79 -21.37 -31.49
C THR A 67 58.39 -22.73 -31.17
N LEU A 68 57.93 -23.38 -30.09
CA LEU A 68 58.29 -24.78 -29.81
C LEU A 68 57.96 -25.70 -31.00
N ARG A 69 56.79 -25.50 -31.65
CA ARG A 69 56.41 -26.26 -32.86
C ARG A 69 57.38 -26.01 -34.02
N GLY A 70 57.83 -24.77 -34.20
CA GLY A 70 58.81 -24.41 -35.21
C GLY A 70 60.20 -25.00 -34.96
N ILE A 71 60.65 -25.02 -33.71
CA ILE A 71 61.88 -25.73 -33.31
C ILE A 71 61.74 -27.21 -33.68
N ILE A 72 60.66 -27.87 -33.26
CA ILE A 72 60.45 -29.29 -33.56
C ILE A 72 60.51 -29.56 -35.06
N LYS A 73 59.85 -28.71 -35.87
CA LYS A 73 59.83 -28.78 -37.32
C LYS A 73 61.21 -28.54 -37.94
N LEU A 74 61.94 -27.51 -37.50
CA LEU A 74 63.32 -27.25 -37.93
C LEU A 74 64.25 -28.43 -37.66
N GLY A 75 64.11 -29.07 -36.49
CA GLY A 75 64.86 -30.25 -36.11
C GLY A 75 64.61 -31.47 -37.01
N MET A 76 63.61 -31.47 -37.89
CA MET A 76 63.40 -32.51 -38.91
C MET A 76 64.34 -32.33 -40.11
N PHE A 77 64.68 -31.07 -40.44
CA PHE A 77 65.59 -30.71 -41.53
C PHE A 77 67.06 -30.72 -41.08
N ILE A 78 67.32 -30.30 -39.83
CA ILE A 78 68.67 -30.24 -39.27
C ILE A 78 69.00 -31.58 -38.61
N ARG A 79 69.86 -32.38 -39.25
CA ARG A 79 70.23 -33.72 -38.77
C ARG A 79 71.59 -33.71 -38.06
N SER A 80 71.67 -33.09 -36.87
CA SER A 80 72.83 -33.17 -35.97
C SER A 80 72.48 -33.91 -34.67
N PRO A 81 73.47 -34.47 -33.92
CA PRO A 81 73.22 -35.03 -32.60
C PRO A 81 72.57 -34.04 -31.64
N GLN A 82 73.01 -32.78 -31.68
CA GLN A 82 72.45 -31.68 -30.89
C GLN A 82 71.01 -31.36 -31.29
N ALA A 83 70.69 -31.45 -32.59
CA ALA A 83 69.33 -31.25 -33.10
C ALA A 83 68.33 -32.28 -32.57
N LYS A 84 68.75 -33.54 -32.39
CA LYS A 84 67.91 -34.59 -31.81
C LYS A 84 67.53 -34.24 -30.36
N SER A 85 68.53 -33.87 -29.55
CA SER A 85 68.31 -33.51 -28.14
C SER A 85 67.47 -32.24 -27.99
N PHE A 86 67.72 -31.23 -28.83
CA PHE A 86 66.99 -29.97 -28.76
C PHE A 86 65.53 -30.11 -29.21
N ARG A 87 65.25 -30.91 -30.25
CA ARG A 87 63.88 -31.25 -30.63
C ARG A 87 63.16 -32.02 -29.52
N LEU A 88 63.80 -33.02 -28.91
CA LEU A 88 63.18 -33.78 -27.81
C LEU A 88 62.84 -32.87 -26.62
N TRP A 89 63.74 -31.94 -26.27
CA TRP A 89 63.45 -30.93 -25.25
C TRP A 89 62.24 -30.06 -25.62
N ALA A 90 62.17 -29.60 -26.87
CA ALA A 90 61.05 -28.77 -27.33
C ALA A 90 59.71 -29.54 -27.33
N GLU A 91 59.73 -30.84 -27.67
CA GLU A 91 58.57 -31.74 -27.57
C GLU A 91 58.07 -31.85 -26.12
N GLN A 92 58.98 -32.08 -25.17
CA GLN A 92 58.64 -32.18 -23.75
C GLN A 92 58.07 -30.86 -23.20
N GLU A 93 58.65 -29.73 -23.59
CA GLU A 93 58.18 -28.43 -23.12
C GLU A 93 56.80 -28.08 -23.71
N LEU A 94 56.56 -28.46 -24.97
CA LEU A 94 55.25 -28.34 -25.61
C LEU A 94 54.20 -29.21 -24.90
N GLU A 95 54.56 -30.45 -24.56
CA GLU A 95 53.69 -31.37 -23.82
C GLU A 95 53.29 -30.80 -22.44
N LYS A 96 54.26 -30.26 -21.69
CA LYS A 96 53.98 -29.62 -20.38
C LYS A 96 52.99 -28.47 -20.51
N SER A 97 53.15 -27.61 -21.52
CA SER A 97 52.24 -26.49 -21.78
C SER A 97 50.82 -26.98 -22.05
N ILE A 98 50.68 -27.98 -22.93
CA ILE A 98 49.38 -28.58 -23.27
C ILE A 98 48.72 -29.21 -22.04
N LEU A 99 49.47 -29.94 -21.21
CA LEU A 99 48.94 -30.55 -19.99
C LEU A 99 48.50 -29.51 -18.97
N ALA A 100 49.24 -28.41 -18.83
CA ALA A 100 48.87 -27.30 -17.94
C ALA A 100 47.56 -26.63 -18.40
N GLU A 101 47.43 -26.30 -19.68
CA GLU A 101 46.20 -25.74 -20.25
C GLU A 101 45.02 -26.71 -20.14
N LEU A 102 45.25 -28.01 -20.36
CA LEU A 102 44.21 -29.01 -20.22
C LEU A 102 43.73 -29.15 -18.77
N LYS A 103 44.64 -29.00 -17.80
CA LYS A 103 44.28 -28.97 -16.38
C LYS A 103 43.42 -27.75 -16.05
N THR A 104 43.82 -26.56 -16.46
CA THR A 104 43.04 -25.32 -16.20
C THR A 104 41.69 -25.35 -16.92
N ALA A 105 41.62 -25.89 -18.13
CA ALA A 105 40.39 -26.08 -18.87
C ALA A 105 39.43 -27.05 -18.15
N LYS A 106 39.94 -28.16 -17.60
CA LYS A 106 39.15 -29.10 -16.77
C LYS A 106 38.63 -28.44 -15.51
N GLU A 107 39.47 -27.74 -14.76
CA GLU A 107 39.08 -27.02 -13.54
C GLU A 107 38.02 -25.95 -13.83
N THR A 108 38.18 -25.20 -14.93
CA THR A 108 37.21 -24.20 -15.38
C THR A 108 35.88 -24.84 -15.75
N LYS A 109 35.91 -25.97 -16.48
CA LYS A 109 34.70 -26.72 -16.84
C LYS A 109 33.97 -27.23 -15.60
N GLU A 110 34.68 -27.80 -14.63
CA GLU A 110 34.11 -28.26 -13.37
C GLU A 110 33.48 -27.11 -12.57
N ARG A 111 34.15 -25.97 -12.49
CA ARG A 111 33.59 -24.76 -11.86
C ARG A 111 32.31 -24.30 -12.54
N ASN A 112 32.28 -24.28 -13.87
CA ASN A 112 31.10 -23.88 -14.63
C ASN A 112 29.93 -24.84 -14.42
N LEU A 113 30.18 -26.15 -14.35
CA LEU A 113 29.14 -27.14 -14.04
C LEU A 113 28.54 -26.88 -12.65
N ARG A 114 29.36 -26.63 -11.63
CA ARG A 114 28.88 -26.29 -10.28
C ARG A 114 28.02 -25.03 -10.27
N LEU A 115 28.43 -23.98 -10.99
CA LEU A 115 27.65 -22.75 -11.10
C LEU A 115 26.32 -22.95 -11.82
N ILE A 116 26.26 -23.86 -12.79
CA ILE A 116 25.01 -24.22 -13.47
C ILE A 116 24.07 -24.91 -12.48
N ASP A 117 24.57 -25.87 -11.70
CA ASP A 117 23.77 -26.58 -10.70
C ASP A 117 23.24 -25.62 -9.62
N GLU A 118 24.08 -24.71 -9.13
CA GLU A 118 23.69 -23.67 -8.17
C GLU A 118 22.63 -22.73 -8.73
N ASN A 119 22.80 -22.24 -9.96
CA ASN A 119 21.80 -21.42 -10.63
C ASN A 119 20.46 -22.15 -10.79
N ASN A 120 20.50 -23.44 -11.13
CA ASN A 120 19.29 -24.26 -11.23
C ASN A 120 18.59 -24.39 -9.86
N ALA A 121 19.34 -24.63 -8.79
CA ALA A 121 18.79 -24.71 -7.44
C ALA A 121 18.15 -23.38 -6.99
N LEU A 122 18.84 -22.26 -7.20
CA LEU A 122 18.32 -20.92 -6.90
C LEU A 122 17.06 -20.59 -7.70
N ASN A 123 17.04 -20.94 -8.99
CA ASN A 123 15.86 -20.75 -9.83
C ASN A 123 14.66 -21.57 -9.34
N LEU A 124 14.88 -22.83 -8.95
CA LEU A 124 13.82 -23.67 -8.37
C LEU A 124 13.28 -23.08 -7.06
N GLU A 125 14.16 -22.57 -6.19
CA GLU A 125 13.75 -21.91 -4.95
C GLU A 125 12.92 -20.66 -5.23
N LEU A 126 13.35 -19.81 -6.17
CA LEU A 126 12.63 -18.60 -6.58
C LEU A 126 11.23 -18.93 -7.13
N ILE A 127 11.12 -19.95 -7.98
CA ILE A 127 9.84 -20.43 -8.51
C ILE A 127 8.92 -20.88 -7.36
N ASN A 128 9.46 -21.61 -6.38
CA ASN A 128 8.71 -22.07 -5.23
C ASN A 128 8.23 -20.92 -4.34
N LYS A 129 9.08 -19.95 -4.03
CA LYS A 129 8.72 -18.72 -3.29
C LYS A 129 7.63 -17.94 -4.01
N THR A 130 7.76 -17.75 -5.31
CA THR A 130 6.76 -17.05 -6.14
C THR A 130 5.41 -17.76 -6.11
N LYS A 131 5.39 -19.09 -6.22
CA LYS A 131 4.16 -19.90 -6.10
C LYS A 131 3.52 -19.74 -4.72
N ARG A 132 4.30 -19.72 -3.64
CA ARG A 132 3.79 -19.51 -2.26
C ARG A 132 3.16 -18.13 -2.12
N HIS A 133 3.86 -17.06 -2.50
CA HIS A 133 3.32 -15.70 -2.44
C HIS A 133 2.04 -15.55 -3.27
N LYS A 134 1.98 -16.17 -4.47
CA LYS A 134 0.77 -16.16 -5.29
C LYS A 134 -0.43 -16.78 -4.57
N ARG A 135 -0.22 -17.89 -3.85
CA ARG A 135 -1.28 -18.54 -3.04
C ARG A 135 -1.69 -17.67 -1.86
N GLU A 136 -0.74 -17.08 -1.15
CA GLU A 136 -1.03 -16.15 -0.04
C GLU A 136 -1.87 -14.97 -0.50
N ILE A 137 -1.48 -14.34 -1.62
CA ILE A 137 -2.25 -13.24 -2.22
C ILE A 137 -3.66 -13.70 -2.59
N ALA A 138 -3.83 -14.89 -3.16
CA ALA A 138 -5.16 -15.43 -3.48
C ALA A 138 -6.01 -15.62 -2.22
N THR A 139 -5.42 -16.15 -1.14
CA THR A 139 -6.09 -16.28 0.16
C THR A 139 -6.51 -14.93 0.73
N TYR A 140 -5.62 -13.93 0.72
CA TYR A 140 -5.95 -12.58 1.20
C TYR A 140 -7.03 -11.92 0.35
N LYS A 141 -7.00 -12.07 -0.98
CA LYS A 141 -8.07 -11.61 -1.87
C LYS A 141 -9.42 -12.25 -1.55
N GLY A 142 -9.42 -13.55 -1.23
CA GLY A 142 -10.62 -14.26 -0.76
C GLY A 142 -11.17 -13.67 0.53
N LYS A 143 -10.31 -13.53 1.56
CA LYS A 143 -10.69 -12.89 2.84
C LYS A 143 -11.23 -11.48 2.66
N LEU A 144 -10.59 -10.67 1.81
CA LEU A 144 -11.04 -9.32 1.50
C LEU A 144 -12.42 -9.32 0.83
N THR A 145 -12.67 -10.24 -0.08
CA THR A 145 -13.98 -10.39 -0.75
C THR A 145 -15.07 -10.76 0.26
N MET A 146 -14.78 -11.70 1.17
CA MET A 146 -15.71 -12.06 2.25
C MET A 146 -16.02 -10.85 3.16
N ALA A 147 -14.99 -10.12 3.58
CA ALA A 147 -15.16 -8.93 4.41
C ALA A 147 -15.99 -7.84 3.70
N LYS A 148 -15.77 -7.60 2.40
CA LYS A 148 -16.58 -6.68 1.61
C LYS A 148 -18.05 -7.10 1.53
N ASN A 149 -18.31 -8.39 1.34
CA ASN A 149 -19.68 -8.92 1.31
C ASN A 149 -20.36 -8.80 2.68
N GLN A 150 -19.64 -9.04 3.77
CA GLN A 150 -20.13 -8.82 5.13
C GLN A 150 -20.47 -7.35 5.38
N LEU A 151 -19.59 -6.42 5.00
CA LEU A 151 -19.85 -4.98 5.09
C LEU A 151 -21.12 -4.58 4.34
N ARG A 152 -21.28 -5.02 3.09
CA ARG A 152 -22.53 -4.79 2.34
C ARG A 152 -23.77 -5.33 3.05
N ALA A 153 -23.68 -6.50 3.66
CA ALA A 153 -24.78 -7.08 4.41
C ALA A 153 -25.11 -6.25 5.68
N TYR A 154 -24.10 -5.73 6.37
CA TYR A 154 -24.29 -4.82 7.50
C TYR A 154 -24.84 -3.47 7.07
N GLU A 155 -24.36 -2.89 5.97
CA GLU A 155 -24.92 -1.69 5.37
C GLU A 155 -26.40 -1.91 5.02
N PHE A 156 -26.73 -3.01 4.36
CA PHE A 156 -28.12 -3.39 4.04
C PHE A 156 -28.99 -3.51 5.30
N LYS A 157 -28.49 -4.17 6.35
CA LYS A 157 -29.18 -4.28 7.65
C LYS A 157 -29.26 -2.95 8.40
N ALA A 158 -28.27 -2.08 8.31
CA ALA A 158 -28.34 -0.74 8.89
C ALA A 158 -29.35 0.13 8.12
N THR A 159 -29.53 -0.13 6.83
CA THR A 159 -30.57 0.49 5.99
C THR A 159 -31.95 -0.16 6.13
N THR A 160 -32.26 -0.94 7.18
CA THR A 160 -33.68 -1.10 7.59
C THR A 160 -34.23 0.25 8.08
N PHE A 161 -34.54 1.07 7.09
CA PHE A 161 -35.27 2.33 7.02
C PHE A 161 -36.83 2.16 7.10
N PRO A 162 -37.39 1.33 8.00
CA PRO A 162 -38.78 1.58 8.41
C PRO A 162 -38.92 2.13 9.84
N GLU A 163 -38.09 1.67 10.78
CA GLU A 163 -38.36 1.91 12.21
C GLU A 163 -37.92 3.30 12.67
N THR A 164 -36.75 3.78 12.22
CA THR A 164 -36.27 5.14 12.54
C THR A 164 -37.15 6.22 11.93
N GLU A 165 -37.57 6.05 10.68
CA GLU A 165 -38.46 6.98 9.97
C GLU A 165 -39.86 6.96 10.58
N LYS A 166 -40.38 5.78 10.95
CA LYS A 166 -41.63 5.64 11.71
C LYS A 166 -41.55 6.34 13.06
N LEU A 167 -40.47 6.13 13.83
CA LEU A 167 -40.25 6.79 15.12
C LEU A 167 -40.11 8.31 14.98
N GLN A 168 -39.46 8.80 13.92
CA GLN A 168 -39.37 10.23 13.63
C GLN A 168 -40.74 10.84 13.32
N GLN A 169 -41.57 10.14 12.53
CA GLN A 169 -42.92 10.59 12.21
C GLN A 169 -43.85 10.54 13.44
N GLU A 170 -43.75 9.50 14.27
CA GLU A 170 -44.46 9.40 15.54
C GLU A 170 -44.07 10.54 16.50
N LEU A 171 -42.78 10.84 16.61
CA LEU A 171 -42.28 11.96 17.41
C LEU A 171 -42.83 13.31 16.91
N LYS A 172 -42.88 13.51 15.58
CA LYS A 172 -43.45 14.73 14.98
C LYS A 172 -44.94 14.87 15.32
N ASN A 173 -45.70 13.78 15.22
CA ASN A 173 -47.12 13.76 15.54
C ASN A 173 -47.36 13.99 17.04
N ALA A 174 -46.58 13.37 17.91
CA ALA A 174 -46.65 13.56 19.36
C ALA A 174 -46.32 15.01 19.77
N LYS A 175 -45.34 15.64 19.14
CA LYS A 175 -45.02 17.06 19.36
C LYS A 175 -46.18 17.98 18.95
N ALA A 176 -46.84 17.69 17.83
CA ALA A 176 -47.99 18.46 17.37
C ALA A 176 -49.19 18.31 18.33
N SER A 177 -49.47 17.10 18.81
CA SER A 177 -50.57 16.90 19.77
C SER A 177 -50.28 17.59 21.10
N ALA A 178 -49.06 17.50 21.63
CA ALA A 178 -48.66 18.18 22.85
C ALA A 178 -48.80 19.72 22.73
N HIS A 179 -48.48 20.28 21.56
CA HIS A 179 -48.69 21.70 21.29
C HIS A 179 -50.18 22.07 21.30
N ASN A 180 -51.04 21.27 20.66
CA ASN A 180 -52.49 21.51 20.66
C ASN A 180 -53.09 21.40 22.08
N TYR A 181 -52.71 20.38 22.85
CA TYR A 181 -53.15 20.25 24.24
C TYR A 181 -52.74 21.45 25.10
N LYS A 182 -51.55 22.01 24.85
CA LYS A 182 -51.12 23.23 25.54
C LYS A 182 -52.02 24.43 25.19
N LEU A 183 -52.35 24.61 23.92
CA LEU A 183 -53.26 25.67 23.47
C LEU A 183 -54.66 25.52 24.06
N ASP A 184 -55.20 24.30 24.08
CA ASP A 184 -56.51 24.01 24.68
C ASP A 184 -56.49 24.31 26.19
N MET A 185 -55.44 23.89 26.89
CA MET A 185 -55.27 24.15 28.31
C MET A 185 -55.22 25.66 28.60
N GLU A 186 -54.46 26.43 27.81
CA GLU A 186 -54.40 27.89 27.92
C GLU A 186 -55.77 28.54 27.64
N PHE A 187 -56.52 28.03 26.67
CA PHE A 187 -57.87 28.48 26.36
C PHE A 187 -58.84 28.26 27.53
N TYR A 188 -58.91 27.03 28.06
CA TYR A 188 -59.80 26.72 29.19
C TYR A 188 -59.41 27.47 30.46
N MET A 189 -58.11 27.64 30.72
CA MET A 189 -57.62 28.45 31.84
C MET A 189 -58.06 29.92 31.73
N ARG A 190 -58.02 30.50 30.52
CA ARG A 190 -58.49 31.87 30.30
C ARG A 190 -60.00 31.97 30.53
N LYS A 191 -60.77 31.07 29.94
CA LYS A 191 -62.23 31.01 30.10
C LYS A 191 -62.64 30.85 31.57
N TYR A 192 -61.94 30.00 32.32
CA TYR A 192 -62.18 29.81 33.75
C TYR A 192 -61.94 31.10 34.55
N ARG A 193 -60.86 31.84 34.26
CA ARG A 193 -60.59 33.14 34.91
C ARG A 193 -61.69 34.16 34.62
N GLU A 194 -62.17 34.21 33.38
CA GLU A 194 -63.27 35.11 32.98
C GLU A 194 -64.57 34.78 33.72
N LEU A 195 -64.97 33.50 33.73
CA LEU A 195 -66.15 33.05 34.47
C LEU A 195 -66.04 33.32 35.97
N LYS A 196 -64.88 33.08 36.57
CA LYS A 196 -64.63 33.38 37.98
C LYS A 196 -64.85 34.86 38.28
N LYS A 197 -64.29 35.75 37.45
CA LYS A 197 -64.47 37.20 37.59
C LYS A 197 -65.92 37.63 37.44
N GLN A 198 -66.65 37.06 36.48
CA GLN A 198 -68.09 37.32 36.30
C GLN A 198 -68.90 36.87 37.52
N ASN A 199 -68.57 35.72 38.11
CA ASN A 199 -69.24 35.22 39.31
C ASN A 199 -68.97 36.12 40.53
N GLU A 200 -67.72 36.54 40.75
CA GLU A 200 -67.36 37.51 41.80
C GLU A 200 -68.12 38.84 41.64
N GLU A 201 -68.31 39.31 40.40
CA GLU A 201 -69.08 40.52 40.12
C GLU A 201 -70.59 40.34 40.41
N LEU A 202 -71.15 39.18 40.07
CA LEU A 202 -72.54 38.83 40.37
C LEU A 202 -72.77 38.67 41.88
N GLU A 203 -71.85 38.03 42.60
CA GLU A 203 -71.89 37.92 44.06
C GLU A 203 -71.89 39.32 44.70
N SER A 204 -71.01 40.22 44.24
CA SER A 204 -70.97 41.61 44.71
C SER A 204 -72.29 42.35 44.46
N LYS A 205 -72.92 42.16 43.28
CA LYS A 205 -74.22 42.75 42.95
C LYS A 205 -75.34 42.20 43.85
N SER A 206 -75.36 40.89 44.08
CA SER A 206 -76.34 40.23 44.95
C SER A 206 -76.24 40.71 46.40
N VAL A 207 -75.01 40.82 46.94
CA VAL A 207 -74.77 41.35 48.30
C VAL A 207 -75.28 42.79 48.40
N LYS A 208 -74.97 43.66 47.42
CA LYS A 208 -75.48 45.04 47.40
C LYS A 208 -77.01 45.11 47.34
N ALA A 209 -77.65 44.21 46.60
CA ALA A 209 -79.11 44.15 46.51
C ALA A 209 -79.75 43.70 47.84
N LEU A 210 -79.16 42.70 48.51
CA LEU A 210 -79.59 42.25 49.82
C LEU A 210 -79.45 43.35 50.88
N ASP A 211 -78.32 44.06 50.89
CA ASP A 211 -78.09 45.23 51.76
C ASP A 211 -79.17 46.32 51.55
N ALA A 212 -79.56 46.58 50.31
CA ALA A 212 -80.58 47.57 49.99
C ALA A 212 -81.97 47.17 50.54
N ILE A 213 -82.35 45.88 50.40
CA ILE A 213 -83.59 45.35 50.95
C ILE A 213 -83.58 45.41 52.47
N GLN A 214 -82.46 45.04 53.10
CA GLN A 214 -82.31 45.10 54.55
C GLN A 214 -82.53 46.52 55.08
N ARG A 215 -81.94 47.54 54.45
CA ARG A 215 -82.18 48.95 54.79
C ARG A 215 -83.65 49.35 54.66
N GLN A 216 -84.34 48.90 53.62
CA GLN A 216 -85.79 49.15 53.48
C GLN A 216 -86.60 48.48 54.58
N MET A 217 -86.26 47.25 54.96
CA MET A 217 -86.90 46.56 56.08
C MET A 217 -86.67 47.27 57.41
N GLU A 218 -85.47 47.79 57.68
CA GLU A 218 -85.17 48.60 58.88
C GLU A 218 -86.10 49.82 58.98
N HIS A 219 -86.36 50.51 57.86
CA HIS A 219 -87.34 51.59 57.82
C HIS A 219 -88.76 51.11 58.17
N ILE A 220 -89.19 49.97 57.64
CA ILE A 220 -90.53 49.39 57.93
C ILE A 220 -90.63 48.97 59.40
N PHE A 221 -89.64 48.26 59.93
CA PHE A 221 -89.62 47.86 61.35
C PHE A 221 -89.61 49.07 62.28
N THR A 222 -88.89 50.13 61.91
CA THR A 222 -88.92 51.41 62.64
C THR A 222 -90.32 52.02 62.63
N ALA A 223 -91.00 52.03 61.48
CA ALA A 223 -92.37 52.54 61.36
C ALA A 223 -93.38 51.70 62.18
N ILE A 224 -93.26 50.36 62.14
CA ILE A 224 -94.08 49.46 62.97
C ILE A 224 -93.83 49.72 64.46
N GLY A 225 -92.57 49.92 64.86
CA GLY A 225 -92.21 50.28 66.23
C GLY A 225 -92.86 51.59 66.69
N ALA A 226 -92.90 52.61 65.82
CA ALA A 226 -93.57 53.89 66.09
C ALA A 226 -95.09 53.71 66.27
N VAL A 227 -95.75 52.94 65.39
CA VAL A 227 -97.19 52.66 65.51
C VAL A 227 -97.50 51.88 66.79
N LYS A 228 -96.65 50.90 67.15
CA LYS A 228 -96.85 50.08 68.35
C LYS A 228 -96.72 50.88 69.64
N SER A 229 -95.74 51.78 69.72
CA SER A 229 -95.56 52.69 70.87
C SER A 229 -96.76 53.63 71.04
N PHE A 230 -97.29 54.16 69.93
CA PHE A 230 -98.53 54.95 69.95
C PHE A 230 -99.73 54.19 70.53
N ILE A 231 -99.96 52.94 70.11
CA ILE A 231 -101.10 52.13 70.56
C ILE A 231 -101.01 51.78 72.05
N ASN A 232 -99.81 51.42 72.54
CA ASN A 232 -99.66 50.87 73.89
C ASN A 232 -99.58 51.96 74.97
N ASP A 233 -98.83 53.03 74.71
CA ASP A 233 -98.44 54.00 75.73
C ASP A 233 -99.04 55.40 75.48
N GLY A 234 -99.82 55.57 74.41
CA GLY A 234 -100.47 56.85 74.05
C GLY A 234 -99.48 57.94 73.60
N ASP A 235 -98.25 57.57 73.25
CA ASP A 235 -97.15 58.50 72.97
C ASP A 235 -97.27 59.12 71.56
N GLU A 236 -97.93 60.28 71.47
CA GLU A 236 -98.08 61.05 70.22
C GLU A 236 -96.74 61.61 69.69
N TYR A 237 -95.73 61.77 70.56
CA TYR A 237 -94.49 62.48 70.23
C TYR A 237 -93.72 61.77 69.11
N PHE A 238 -93.56 60.46 69.22
CA PHE A 238 -92.80 59.65 68.25
C PHE A 238 -93.45 59.57 66.87
N MET A 239 -94.79 59.63 66.81
CA MET A 239 -95.54 59.57 65.55
C MET A 239 -95.47 60.88 64.76
N LYS A 240 -95.45 62.03 65.46
CA LYS A 240 -95.28 63.36 64.85
C LYS A 240 -93.84 63.58 64.36
N GLU A 241 -92.83 63.15 65.13
CA GLU A 241 -91.41 63.27 64.72
C GLU A 241 -91.09 62.48 63.44
N LYS A 242 -91.71 61.31 63.25
CA LYS A 242 -91.52 60.47 62.06
C LYS A 242 -92.48 60.79 60.91
N GLY A 243 -93.30 61.84 61.03
CA GLY A 243 -94.18 62.33 59.97
C GLY A 243 -95.35 61.40 59.60
N LEU A 244 -95.73 60.48 60.50
CA LEU A 244 -96.74 59.44 60.28
C LEU A 244 -98.16 59.85 60.70
N LEU A 245 -98.31 60.96 61.45
CA LEU A 245 -99.60 61.62 61.72
C LEU A 245 -99.51 63.10 61.31
N LYS A 246 -100.45 63.56 60.47
CA LYS A 246 -100.64 64.98 60.11
C LYS A 246 -101.94 65.45 60.75
N GLY A 247 -101.81 66.30 61.77
CA GLY A 247 -102.90 66.75 62.64
C GLY A 247 -102.78 66.11 64.01
#